data_AF-R9IRN5-F1
#
_entry.id   AF-R9IRN5-F1
#
_cell.length_a   1.000
_cell.length_b   1.000
_cell.length_c   1.000
_cell.angle_alpha   90.00
_cell.angle_beta   90.00
_cell.angle_gamma   90.00
#
_symmetry.space_group_name_H-M   'P 1'
#
loop_
_entity.id
_entity.type
_entity.pdbx_description
1 polymer ?
#
loop_
_entity_poly.entity_id
_entity_poly.type
_entity_poly.pdbx_seq_one_letter_code
_entity_poly.pdbx_strand_id
1 'polypeptide(L)'
;MIQQMKADNFKCFEHVDMEFSNLNLFSGVNSMGKSTLIQMFLLLRQSYEQNALEKGIYLNGKYTNLGIGKDVLYTDSEENTIHITVRDEEGFLHAAYAYNAAADFLRIENIVRKDWKNINLFYSGFHYIAADRLGPQSSYEKSYHEVWDNNQVGNHGEYAVHYLQAHSLDEVENECVRYDEEENIRLLRQVECWMGEITPGVSLRMEEYGHSNRIGLMVHQAGSMGADYYTAQNVGFGISYVLPVVLALLKAKKGELLILENPEAHLHPRGQRKMGELIARAAQVYKRLLELQRAGESMKGNFDKNVLTKATPESEATLKQYSQEHTFQLPDGRTQLFSWHTRYTGGYAGRIFFYAVPREKNIYIGYIGKKLPTAKYH
;
A
#
# COMPACT_ATOMS: atom_id res chain seq x y z
N MET A 1 12.20 -3.44 -4.66
CA MET A 1 10.95 -2.66 -4.75
C MET A 1 10.74 -2.34 -6.21
N ILE A 2 9.59 -2.68 -6.80
CA ILE A 2 9.30 -2.39 -8.21
C ILE A 2 9.56 -0.92 -8.51
N GLN A 3 10.41 -0.66 -9.51
CA GLN A 3 10.79 0.69 -9.94
C GLN A 3 10.09 1.09 -11.23
N GLN A 4 9.73 0.13 -12.09
CA GLN A 4 9.06 0.43 -13.34
C GLN A 4 8.22 -0.74 -13.83
N MET A 5 7.10 -0.39 -14.45
CA MET A 5 6.22 -1.28 -15.19
C MET A 5 5.99 -0.70 -16.58
N LYS A 6 6.19 -1.50 -17.62
CA LYS A 6 5.85 -1.15 -19.00
C LYS A 6 4.95 -2.17 -19.63
N ALA A 7 4.10 -1.73 -20.54
CA ALA A 7 3.44 -2.63 -21.46
C ALA A 7 3.20 -1.99 -22.83
N ASP A 8 3.20 -2.84 -23.84
CA ASP A 8 2.84 -2.50 -25.20
C ASP A 8 1.68 -3.39 -25.64
N ASN A 9 0.73 -2.82 -26.37
CA ASN A 9 -0.46 -3.48 -26.89
C ASN A 9 -1.34 -4.18 -25.83
N PHE A 10 -1.54 -3.55 -24.66
CA PHE A 10 -2.31 -4.13 -23.56
C PHE A 10 -3.55 -3.30 -23.20
N LYS A 11 -4.74 -3.85 -23.52
CA LYS A 11 -6.07 -3.27 -23.25
C LYS A 11 -6.25 -1.85 -23.78
N CYS A 12 -6.17 -0.85 -22.91
CA CYS A 12 -6.35 0.56 -23.25
C CYS A 12 -5.03 1.26 -23.57
N PHE A 13 -3.90 0.55 -23.47
CA PHE A 13 -2.57 1.10 -23.69
C PHE A 13 -1.98 0.54 -24.98
N GLU A 14 -1.76 1.42 -25.96
CA GLU A 14 -0.84 1.15 -27.06
C GLU A 14 0.59 1.04 -26.51
N HIS A 15 1.00 2.03 -25.72
CA HIS A 15 2.24 2.06 -24.95
C HIS A 15 1.99 2.65 -23.56
N VAL A 16 2.55 2.03 -22.52
CA VAL A 16 2.60 2.59 -21.17
C VAL A 16 3.96 2.33 -20.53
N ASP A 17 4.54 3.37 -19.93
CA ASP A 17 5.79 3.31 -19.17
C ASP A 17 5.60 4.11 -17.88
N MET A 18 5.67 3.43 -16.74
CA MET A 18 5.42 4.04 -15.44
C MET A 18 6.54 3.72 -14.46
N GLU A 19 6.97 4.74 -13.74
CA GLU A 19 7.89 4.63 -12.62
C GLU A 19 7.14 4.52 -11.29
N PHE A 20 7.70 3.75 -10.37
CA PHE A 20 7.07 3.43 -9.08
C PHE A 20 7.96 3.86 -7.91
N SER A 21 7.31 4.33 -6.86
CA SER A 21 7.91 4.65 -5.56
C SER A 21 7.38 3.70 -4.46
N ASN A 22 7.77 3.88 -3.20
CA ASN A 22 7.25 3.08 -2.09
C ASN A 22 5.73 3.24 -1.88
N LEU A 23 5.13 4.30 -2.42
CA LEU A 23 3.68 4.52 -2.45
C LEU A 23 3.27 5.10 -3.78
N ASN A 24 2.30 4.46 -4.42
CA ASN A 24 1.78 4.90 -5.72
C ASN A 24 0.27 5.01 -5.59
N LEU A 25 -0.26 6.18 -5.93
CA LEU A 25 -1.70 6.44 -5.89
C LEU A 25 -2.18 6.66 -7.33
N PHE A 26 -3.03 5.75 -7.80
CA PHE A 26 -3.72 5.91 -9.07
C PHE A 26 -5.08 6.55 -8.83
N SER A 27 -5.24 7.81 -9.24
CA SER A 27 -6.51 8.55 -9.14
C SER A 27 -6.95 9.03 -10.52
N GLY A 28 -8.26 9.17 -10.73
CA GLY A 28 -8.84 9.63 -12.00
C GLY A 28 -10.22 9.04 -12.24
N VAL A 29 -10.91 9.47 -13.30
CA VAL A 29 -12.25 8.94 -13.64
C VAL A 29 -12.21 7.46 -13.98
N ASN A 30 -13.35 6.78 -13.83
CA ASN A 30 -13.46 5.36 -14.17
C ASN A 30 -13.09 5.13 -15.65
N SER A 31 -12.57 3.93 -15.93
CA SER A 31 -12.18 3.50 -17.28
C SER A 31 -10.96 4.21 -17.91
N MET A 32 -10.18 4.98 -17.14
CA MET A 32 -8.90 5.57 -17.59
C MET A 32 -7.69 4.63 -17.48
N GLY A 33 -7.90 3.32 -17.36
CA GLY A 33 -6.82 2.33 -17.28
C GLY A 33 -6.24 2.07 -15.88
N LYS A 34 -6.73 2.68 -14.80
CA LYS A 34 -6.23 2.43 -13.43
C LYS A 34 -6.23 0.95 -13.03
N SER A 35 -7.35 0.26 -13.24
CA SER A 35 -7.45 -1.18 -12.97
C SER A 35 -6.63 -1.99 -13.98
N THR A 36 -6.50 -1.54 -15.24
CA THR A 36 -5.60 -2.17 -16.22
C THR A 36 -4.16 -2.21 -15.72
N LEU A 37 -3.69 -1.13 -15.07
CA LEU A 37 -2.34 -1.08 -14.49
C LEU A 37 -2.14 -2.14 -13.41
N ILE A 38 -3.12 -2.26 -12.51
CA ILE A 38 -3.09 -3.26 -11.43
C ILE A 38 -3.13 -4.66 -12.03
N GLN A 39 -4.02 -4.89 -13.00
CA GLN A 39 -4.19 -6.18 -13.68
C GLN A 39 -2.91 -6.70 -14.31
N MET A 40 -2.00 -5.85 -14.79
CA MET A 40 -0.70 -6.31 -15.28
C MET A 40 0.14 -6.99 -14.19
N PHE A 41 0.17 -6.45 -12.97
CA PHE A 41 0.83 -7.09 -11.83
C PHE A 41 0.14 -8.41 -11.46
N LEU A 42 -1.20 -8.41 -11.43
CA LEU A 42 -1.99 -9.58 -11.07
C LEU A 42 -1.80 -10.74 -12.07
N LEU A 43 -1.74 -10.45 -13.37
CA LEU A 43 -1.44 -11.43 -14.43
C LEU A 43 -0.08 -12.10 -14.25
N LEU A 44 0.96 -11.30 -14.02
CA LEU A 44 2.31 -11.83 -13.79
C LEU A 44 2.34 -12.67 -12.52
N ARG A 45 1.71 -12.19 -11.44
CA ARG A 45 1.62 -12.90 -10.16
C ARG A 45 0.90 -14.26 -10.29
N GLN A 46 -0.30 -14.30 -10.87
CA GLN A 46 -1.06 -15.55 -10.97
C GLN A 46 -0.37 -16.57 -11.87
N SER A 47 0.31 -16.09 -12.92
CA SER A 47 1.07 -16.97 -13.82
C SER A 47 2.35 -17.48 -13.17
N TYR A 48 2.94 -16.70 -12.26
CA TYR A 48 4.08 -17.11 -11.45
C TYR A 48 3.71 -18.23 -10.48
N GLU A 49 2.63 -18.06 -9.70
CA GLU A 49 2.17 -19.04 -8.71
C GLU A 49 1.81 -20.39 -9.36
N GLN A 50 1.36 -20.37 -10.62
CA GLN A 50 1.07 -21.56 -11.41
C GLN A 50 2.30 -22.13 -12.16
N ASN A 51 3.51 -21.62 -11.89
CA ASN A 51 4.76 -22.04 -12.55
C ASN A 51 4.70 -21.92 -14.09
N ALA A 52 3.99 -20.91 -14.60
CA ALA A 52 3.69 -20.77 -16.02
C ALA A 52 4.37 -19.58 -16.71
N LEU A 53 4.96 -18.63 -15.97
CA LEU A 53 5.57 -17.42 -16.56
C LEU A 53 6.64 -17.68 -17.64
N GLU A 54 7.32 -18.83 -17.59
CA GLU A 54 8.29 -19.23 -18.61
C GLU A 54 7.65 -19.84 -19.87
N LYS A 55 6.36 -20.13 -19.82
CA LYS A 55 5.56 -20.72 -20.90
C LYS A 55 4.56 -19.71 -21.47
N GLY A 56 4.15 -18.71 -20.68
CA GLY A 56 3.12 -17.75 -21.03
C GLY A 56 2.45 -17.12 -19.80
N ILE A 57 1.29 -16.50 -20.03
CA ILE A 57 0.46 -15.89 -18.98
C ILE A 57 -0.97 -16.42 -19.03
N TYR A 58 -1.51 -16.74 -17.86
CA TYR A 58 -2.93 -17.01 -17.67
C TYR A 58 -3.70 -15.70 -17.60
N LEU A 59 -4.76 -15.55 -18.41
CA LEU A 59 -5.62 -14.38 -18.40
C LEU A 59 -6.68 -14.43 -17.29
N ASN A 60 -7.00 -15.64 -16.80
CA ASN A 60 -7.99 -15.90 -15.76
C ASN A 60 -7.39 -16.72 -14.61
N GLY A 61 -7.71 -16.37 -13.37
CA GLY A 61 -7.13 -17.01 -12.20
C GLY A 61 -7.51 -16.36 -10.86
N LYS A 62 -6.69 -16.64 -9.84
CA LYS A 62 -6.90 -16.24 -8.44
C LYS A 62 -7.03 -14.72 -8.25
N TYR A 63 -6.28 -13.92 -9.01
CA TYR A 63 -6.19 -12.47 -8.79
C TYR A 63 -7.00 -11.65 -9.81
N THR A 64 -7.05 -12.09 -11.06
CA THR A 64 -7.77 -11.38 -12.11
C THR A 64 -8.38 -12.33 -13.14
N ASN A 65 -9.52 -11.91 -13.71
CA ASN A 65 -10.23 -12.63 -14.77
C ASN A 65 -10.44 -11.68 -15.95
N LEU A 66 -9.54 -11.72 -16.92
CA LEU A 66 -9.53 -10.79 -18.05
C LEU A 66 -10.25 -11.32 -19.29
N GLY A 67 -10.68 -12.58 -19.29
CA GLY A 67 -11.33 -13.21 -20.43
C GLY A 67 -10.33 -13.91 -21.35
N ILE A 68 -10.41 -13.61 -22.64
CA ILE A 68 -9.59 -14.24 -23.68
C ILE A 68 -8.68 -13.21 -24.36
N GLY A 69 -7.78 -13.65 -25.24
CA GLY A 69 -6.80 -12.78 -25.89
C GLY A 69 -7.41 -11.53 -26.53
N LYS A 70 -8.61 -11.64 -27.14
CA LYS A 70 -9.30 -10.50 -27.75
C LYS A 70 -9.61 -9.36 -26.76
N ASP A 71 -9.77 -9.69 -25.48
CA ASP A 71 -10.18 -8.76 -24.42
C ASP A 71 -8.97 -8.03 -23.79
N VAL A 72 -7.75 -8.47 -24.14
CA VAL A 72 -6.49 -7.95 -23.57
C VAL A 72 -5.56 -7.31 -24.59
N LEU A 73 -5.73 -7.56 -25.88
CA LEU A 73 -5.00 -6.83 -26.92
C LEU A 73 -5.52 -5.39 -27.03
N TYR A 74 -4.62 -4.44 -27.28
CA TYR A 74 -5.02 -3.06 -27.60
C TYR A 74 -5.87 -3.01 -28.88
N THR A 75 -7.02 -2.30 -28.82
CA THR A 75 -8.05 -2.34 -29.87
C THR A 75 -7.52 -1.97 -31.26
N ASP A 76 -6.65 -0.97 -31.33
CA ASP A 76 -6.10 -0.47 -32.59
C ASP A 76 -4.66 -0.96 -32.83
N SER A 77 -4.28 -2.10 -32.23
CA SER A 77 -2.94 -2.65 -32.40
C SER A 77 -2.72 -3.16 -33.83
N GLU A 78 -1.62 -2.74 -34.44
CA GLU A 78 -1.15 -3.28 -35.73
C GLU A 78 -0.30 -4.55 -35.54
N GLU A 79 0.07 -4.87 -34.29
CA GLU A 79 0.93 -5.99 -33.93
C GLU A 79 0.17 -7.06 -33.13
N ASN A 80 0.45 -8.34 -33.42
CA ASN A 80 -0.17 -9.47 -32.72
C ASN A 80 0.67 -9.95 -31.53
N THR A 81 1.33 -9.03 -30.83
CA THR A 81 2.20 -9.34 -29.69
C THR A 81 1.97 -8.35 -28.56
N ILE A 82 1.83 -8.88 -27.35
CA ILE A 82 1.70 -8.09 -26.12
C ILE A 82 3.03 -8.13 -25.39
N HIS A 83 3.58 -6.97 -25.05
CA HIS A 83 4.81 -6.89 -24.27
C HIS A 83 4.49 -6.44 -22.85
N ILE A 84 5.10 -7.10 -21.86
CA ILE A 84 5.02 -6.67 -20.46
C ILE A 84 6.43 -6.69 -19.87
N THR A 85 6.80 -5.58 -19.24
CA THR A 85 8.09 -5.41 -18.56
C THR A 85 7.86 -5.02 -17.10
N VAL A 86 8.49 -5.72 -16.16
CA VAL A 86 8.60 -5.31 -14.76
C VAL A 86 10.06 -5.30 -14.35
N ARG A 87 10.50 -4.25 -13.64
CA ARG A 87 11.85 -4.18 -13.08
C ARG A 87 11.86 -3.62 -11.66
N ASP A 88 12.87 -4.03 -10.90
CA ASP A 88 13.29 -3.37 -9.66
C ASP A 88 14.80 -3.06 -9.67
N GLU A 89 15.36 -2.77 -8.51
CA GLU A 89 16.80 -2.44 -8.35
C GLU A 89 17.73 -3.61 -8.71
N GLU A 90 17.27 -4.85 -8.54
CA GLU A 90 18.12 -6.05 -8.60
C GLU A 90 17.84 -6.87 -9.85
N GLY A 91 16.61 -6.86 -10.35
CA GLY A 91 16.18 -7.71 -11.46
C GLY A 91 15.14 -7.09 -12.38
N PHE A 92 14.92 -7.77 -13.50
CA PHE A 92 13.90 -7.42 -14.49
C PHE A 92 13.35 -8.65 -15.21
N LEU A 93 12.12 -8.53 -15.67
CA LEU A 93 11.44 -9.46 -16.57
C LEU A 93 10.84 -8.64 -17.71
N HIS A 94 11.23 -8.96 -18.94
CA HIS A 94 10.62 -8.48 -20.17
C HIS A 94 10.12 -9.71 -20.94
N ALA A 95 8.82 -9.77 -21.21
CA ALA A 95 8.21 -10.89 -21.90
C ALA A 95 7.31 -10.40 -23.03
N ALA A 96 7.38 -11.10 -24.16
CA ALA A 96 6.52 -10.93 -25.33
C ALA A 96 5.59 -12.15 -25.41
N TYR A 97 4.29 -11.91 -25.52
CA TYR A 97 3.27 -12.94 -25.56
C TYR A 97 2.54 -12.94 -26.91
N ALA A 98 2.46 -14.13 -27.52
CA ALA A 98 1.76 -14.35 -28.77
C ALA A 98 0.27 -14.12 -28.57
N TYR A 99 -0.30 -13.22 -29.37
CA TYR A 99 -1.74 -13.02 -29.37
C TYR A 99 -2.48 -14.27 -29.88
N ASN A 100 -3.54 -14.65 -29.17
CA ASN A 100 -4.52 -15.60 -29.65
C ASN A 100 -5.90 -15.17 -29.16
N ALA A 101 -6.75 -14.70 -30.09
CA ALA A 101 -8.06 -14.13 -29.81
C ALA A 101 -8.94 -15.00 -28.90
N ALA A 102 -8.88 -16.33 -29.07
CA ALA A 102 -9.74 -17.29 -28.39
C ALA A 102 -9.10 -17.93 -27.15
N ALA A 103 -7.81 -17.70 -26.90
CA ALA A 103 -7.11 -18.32 -25.79
C ALA A 103 -7.26 -17.52 -24.49
N ASP A 104 -7.41 -18.23 -23.38
CA ASP A 104 -7.30 -17.73 -22.01
C ASP A 104 -5.87 -17.88 -21.45
N PHE A 105 -4.96 -18.46 -22.23
CA PHE A 105 -3.53 -18.56 -21.96
C PHE A 105 -2.73 -18.07 -23.17
N LEU A 106 -1.96 -16.99 -23.00
CA LEU A 106 -1.12 -16.44 -24.06
C LEU A 106 0.29 -17.01 -23.94
N ARG A 107 0.77 -17.68 -24.99
CA ARG A 107 2.09 -18.32 -25.00
C ARG A 107 3.18 -17.27 -25.11
N ILE A 108 4.31 -17.54 -24.48
CA ILE A 108 5.47 -16.68 -24.60
C ILE A 108 6.15 -16.86 -25.96
N GLU A 109 6.50 -15.76 -26.62
CA GLU A 109 7.32 -15.74 -27.83
C GLU A 109 8.78 -15.50 -27.50
N ASN A 110 9.02 -14.54 -26.60
CA ASN A 110 10.36 -14.16 -26.16
C ASN A 110 10.34 -13.75 -24.69
N ILE A 111 11.44 -14.04 -23.99
CA ILE A 111 11.63 -13.65 -22.60
C ILE A 111 13.08 -13.24 -22.36
N VAL A 112 13.27 -12.02 -21.87
CA VAL A 112 14.56 -11.50 -21.42
C VAL A 112 14.43 -11.18 -19.94
N ARG A 113 15.31 -11.74 -19.11
CA ARG A 113 15.17 -11.63 -17.66
C ARG A 113 16.51 -11.74 -16.95
N LYS A 114 16.60 -11.09 -15.80
CA LYS A 114 17.72 -11.19 -14.87
C LYS A 114 17.17 -11.09 -13.45
N ASP A 115 17.52 -12.04 -12.59
CA ASP A 115 17.15 -12.04 -11.16
C ASP A 115 15.67 -11.76 -10.89
N TRP A 116 14.79 -12.05 -11.86
CA TRP A 116 13.41 -11.60 -11.87
C TRP A 116 12.59 -12.17 -10.72
N LYS A 117 12.93 -13.38 -10.24
CA LYS A 117 12.26 -14.01 -9.10
C LYS A 117 12.50 -13.23 -7.79
N ASN A 118 13.49 -12.35 -7.75
CA ASN A 118 13.78 -11.47 -6.62
C ASN A 118 12.91 -10.21 -6.61
N ILE A 119 12.14 -9.96 -7.67
CA ILE A 119 11.17 -8.87 -7.67
C ILE A 119 10.07 -9.24 -6.67
N ASN A 120 9.78 -8.34 -5.73
CA ASN A 120 8.82 -8.59 -4.65
C ASN A 120 7.39 -8.97 -5.10
N LEU A 121 7.05 -8.70 -6.36
CA LEU A 121 5.86 -9.26 -7.02
C LEU A 121 5.78 -10.79 -6.92
N PHE A 122 6.92 -11.48 -6.89
CA PHE A 122 7.04 -12.94 -6.91
C PHE A 122 7.41 -13.54 -5.55
N TYR A 123 7.40 -12.74 -4.48
CA TYR A 123 7.64 -13.19 -3.11
C TYR A 123 6.38 -13.74 -2.45
N SER A 124 6.54 -14.49 -1.36
CA SER A 124 5.40 -14.96 -0.55
C SER A 124 4.61 -13.80 0.08
N GLY A 125 5.28 -12.69 0.40
CA GLY A 125 4.68 -11.46 0.94
C GLY A 125 4.00 -10.57 -0.10
N PHE A 126 3.29 -11.15 -1.07
CA PHE A 126 2.41 -10.42 -1.98
C PHE A 126 1.00 -10.40 -1.39
N HIS A 127 0.40 -9.21 -1.31
CA HIS A 127 -0.96 -9.01 -0.81
C HIS A 127 -1.75 -8.15 -1.79
N TYR A 128 -2.96 -8.61 -2.11
CA TYR A 128 -3.90 -7.89 -2.96
C TYR A 128 -5.25 -7.85 -2.26
N ILE A 129 -5.86 -6.68 -2.20
CA ILE A 129 -7.22 -6.48 -1.69
C ILE A 129 -8.03 -5.85 -2.83
N ALA A 130 -8.94 -6.63 -3.38
CA ALA A 130 -9.77 -6.27 -4.53
C ALA A 130 -10.79 -5.19 -4.18
N ALA A 131 -11.37 -4.55 -5.21
CA ALA A 131 -12.44 -3.57 -5.03
C ALA A 131 -13.77 -4.24 -4.60
N ASP A 132 -14.05 -5.43 -5.12
CA ASP A 132 -15.24 -6.24 -4.86
C ASP A 132 -15.04 -7.15 -3.63
N ARG A 133 -14.82 -6.52 -2.48
CA ARG A 133 -14.60 -7.24 -1.22
C ARG A 133 -15.86 -7.99 -0.76
N LEU A 134 -15.65 -9.04 0.02
CA LEU A 134 -16.72 -9.79 0.66
C LEU A 134 -17.46 -8.87 1.63
N GLY A 135 -18.70 -8.56 1.29
CA GLY A 135 -19.57 -7.75 2.12
C GLY A 135 -19.96 -8.42 3.44
N PRO A 136 -20.79 -7.75 4.25
CA PRO A 136 -21.24 -8.26 5.53
C PRO A 136 -21.87 -9.65 5.44
N GLN A 137 -21.36 -10.57 6.24
CA GLN A 137 -21.87 -11.94 6.33
C GLN A 137 -22.42 -12.24 7.72
N SER A 138 -23.29 -13.24 7.83
CA SER A 138 -23.67 -13.84 9.12
C SER A 138 -22.51 -14.59 9.78
N SER A 139 -21.57 -15.05 8.95
CA SER A 139 -20.32 -15.73 9.35
C SER A 139 -19.36 -15.81 8.17
N TYR A 140 -18.07 -15.96 8.48
CA TYR A 140 -16.96 -16.04 7.54
C TYR A 140 -16.31 -17.42 7.61
N GLU A 141 -15.66 -17.83 6.52
CA GLU A 141 -14.96 -19.11 6.46
C GLU A 141 -13.61 -19.03 7.18
N LYS A 142 -13.21 -20.15 7.79
CA LYS A 142 -11.87 -20.32 8.34
C LYS A 142 -11.02 -21.12 7.34
N SER A 143 -9.84 -20.61 7.01
CA SER A 143 -8.83 -21.35 6.25
C SER A 143 -7.51 -21.32 7.02
N TYR A 144 -7.06 -22.49 7.49
CA TYR A 144 -5.75 -22.61 8.13
C TYR A 144 -4.64 -22.32 7.12
N HIS A 145 -4.74 -22.90 5.91
CA HIS A 145 -3.74 -22.75 4.88
C HIS A 145 -3.54 -21.28 4.46
N GLU A 146 -4.62 -20.53 4.25
CA GLU A 146 -4.48 -19.13 3.85
C GLU A 146 -3.98 -18.26 5.01
N VAL A 147 -4.45 -18.49 6.24
CA VAL A 147 -4.10 -17.65 7.40
C VAL A 147 -2.70 -17.95 7.94
N TRP A 148 -2.38 -19.22 8.19
CA TRP A 148 -1.13 -19.62 8.84
C TRP A 148 0.01 -19.89 7.84
N ASP A 149 -0.24 -20.62 6.76
CA ASP A 149 0.83 -20.99 5.82
C ASP A 149 1.14 -19.84 4.85
N ASN A 150 0.10 -19.21 4.30
CA ASN A 150 0.24 -18.16 3.28
C ASN A 150 0.25 -16.74 3.88
N ASN A 151 -0.09 -16.57 5.17
CA ASN A 151 -0.18 -15.27 5.84
C ASN A 151 -1.09 -14.26 5.09
N GLN A 152 -2.24 -14.75 4.59
CA GLN A 152 -3.20 -14.02 3.76
C GLN A 152 -4.52 -13.74 4.50
N VAL A 153 -5.15 -12.62 4.14
CA VAL A 153 -6.51 -12.27 4.57
C VAL A 153 -7.57 -12.58 3.50
N GLY A 154 -7.13 -13.12 2.35
CA GLY A 154 -7.96 -13.33 1.16
C GLY A 154 -8.07 -12.09 0.27
N ASN A 155 -8.21 -12.29 -1.04
CA ASN A 155 -8.23 -11.18 -2.01
C ASN A 155 -9.48 -10.31 -1.86
N HIS A 156 -10.56 -10.90 -1.37
CA HIS A 156 -11.82 -10.24 -1.09
C HIS A 156 -12.00 -10.02 0.43
N GLY A 157 -10.99 -10.30 1.25
CA GLY A 157 -11.08 -10.22 2.71
C GLY A 157 -11.84 -11.38 3.36
N GLU A 158 -12.07 -12.47 2.64
CA GLU A 158 -12.86 -13.63 3.06
C GLU A 158 -12.32 -14.33 4.32
N TYR A 159 -11.02 -14.17 4.61
CA TYR A 159 -10.36 -14.73 5.80
C TYR A 159 -9.96 -13.67 6.81
N ALA A 160 -10.31 -12.39 6.61
CA ALA A 160 -9.90 -11.29 7.49
C ALA A 160 -10.31 -11.50 8.95
N VAL A 161 -11.52 -12.02 9.19
CA VAL A 161 -12.03 -12.29 10.55
C VAL A 161 -11.28 -13.46 11.20
N HIS A 162 -11.03 -14.53 10.45
CA HIS A 162 -10.23 -15.65 10.94
C HIS A 162 -8.78 -15.22 11.23
N TYR A 163 -8.19 -14.42 10.35
CA TYR A 163 -6.84 -13.88 10.51
C TYR A 163 -6.73 -13.05 11.79
N LEU A 164 -7.64 -12.09 12.00
CA LEU A 164 -7.64 -11.24 13.20
C LEU A 164 -7.78 -12.07 14.48
N GLN A 165 -8.62 -13.11 14.48
CA GLN A 165 -8.80 -13.98 15.64
C GLN A 165 -7.52 -14.79 15.91
N ALA A 166 -6.99 -15.46 14.89
CA ALA A 166 -5.81 -16.31 14.98
C ALA A 166 -4.55 -15.55 15.41
N HIS A 167 -4.39 -14.32 14.90
CA HIS A 167 -3.21 -13.47 15.13
C HIS A 167 -3.49 -12.32 16.11
N SER A 168 -4.56 -12.42 16.92
CA SER A 168 -5.00 -11.33 17.81
C SER A 168 -3.93 -10.85 18.79
N LEU A 169 -3.05 -11.77 19.21
CA LEU A 169 -1.97 -11.53 20.17
C LEU A 169 -0.63 -11.18 19.51
N ASP A 170 -0.53 -11.29 18.19
CA ASP A 170 0.69 -10.97 17.45
C ASP A 170 0.98 -9.48 17.54
N GLU A 171 2.25 -9.11 17.57
CA GLU A 171 2.65 -7.70 17.62
C GLU A 171 2.69 -7.09 16.22
N VAL A 172 2.20 -5.86 16.09
CA VAL A 172 2.34 -5.07 14.87
C VAL A 172 3.80 -4.62 14.75
N GLU A 173 4.64 -5.35 14.02
CA GLU A 173 6.07 -5.03 13.85
C GLU A 173 6.29 -3.65 13.19
N ASN A 174 5.40 -3.24 12.28
CA ASN A 174 5.53 -1.99 11.55
C ASN A 174 5.11 -0.79 12.42
N GLU A 175 6.09 -0.18 13.09
CA GLU A 175 5.92 1.04 13.89
C GLU A 175 5.28 2.23 13.14
N CYS A 176 5.34 2.25 11.80
CA CYS A 176 4.80 3.38 11.05
C CYS A 176 3.27 3.39 11.01
N VAL A 177 2.66 2.21 11.07
CA VAL A 177 1.20 2.01 11.01
C VAL A 177 0.58 1.77 12.38
N ARG A 178 1.38 1.67 13.45
CA ARG A 178 0.86 1.67 14.82
C ARG A 178 0.07 2.95 15.10
N TYR A 179 -0.97 2.83 15.90
CA TYR A 179 -1.76 3.94 16.41
C TYR A 179 -0.98 4.65 17.52
N ASP A 180 -0.75 5.96 17.36
CA ASP A 180 0.23 6.69 18.17
C ASP A 180 -0.19 6.81 19.65
N GLU A 181 -1.51 6.81 19.92
CA GLU A 181 -2.09 7.03 21.26
C GLU A 181 -2.37 5.71 22.00
N GLU A 182 -1.88 4.58 21.47
CA GLU A 182 -2.10 3.25 22.06
C GLU A 182 -0.76 2.53 22.30
N GLU A 183 -0.47 2.26 23.57
CA GLU A 183 0.76 1.57 23.99
C GLU A 183 0.73 0.08 23.66
N ASN A 184 -0.45 -0.54 23.64
CA ASN A 184 -0.59 -1.95 23.34
C ASN A 184 -0.47 -2.21 21.83
N ILE A 185 0.67 -2.76 21.44
CA ILE A 185 1.04 -3.01 20.04
C ILE A 185 0.46 -4.31 19.46
N ARG A 186 -0.40 -5.03 20.19
CA ARG A 186 -1.03 -6.27 19.69
C ARG A 186 -1.99 -5.96 18.55
N LEU A 187 -2.05 -6.86 17.57
CA LEU A 187 -2.80 -6.70 16.33
C LEU A 187 -4.26 -6.38 16.59
N LEU A 188 -4.94 -7.13 17.47
CA LEU A 188 -6.34 -6.87 17.78
C LEU A 188 -6.57 -5.44 18.28
N ARG A 189 -5.74 -5.00 19.21
CA ARG A 189 -5.88 -3.67 19.80
C ARG A 189 -5.60 -2.56 18.78
N GLN A 190 -4.57 -2.73 17.96
CA GLN A 190 -4.23 -1.78 16.90
C GLN A 190 -5.32 -1.72 15.82
N VAL A 191 -5.94 -2.85 15.47
CA VAL A 191 -7.11 -2.90 14.58
C VAL A 191 -8.28 -2.15 15.19
N GLU A 192 -8.64 -2.40 16.46
CA GLU A 192 -9.72 -1.69 17.15
C GLU A 192 -9.54 -0.18 17.13
N CYS A 193 -8.32 0.31 17.42
CA CYS A 193 -8.01 1.74 17.38
C CYS A 193 -8.22 2.35 15.98
N TRP A 194 -7.67 1.72 14.94
CA TRP A 194 -7.83 2.22 13.57
C TRP A 194 -9.26 2.12 13.06
N MET A 195 -9.95 1.03 13.37
CA MET A 195 -11.37 0.84 13.04
C MET A 195 -12.23 1.90 13.73
N GLY A 196 -11.93 2.24 14.99
CA GLY A 196 -12.60 3.31 15.74
C GLY A 196 -12.37 4.71 15.16
N GLU A 197 -11.21 4.99 14.56
CA GLU A 197 -10.97 6.25 13.84
C GLU A 197 -11.71 6.33 12.51
N ILE A 198 -11.70 5.23 11.76
CA ILE A 198 -12.27 5.16 10.40
C ILE A 198 -13.80 5.07 10.46
N THR A 199 -14.33 4.30 11.42
CA THR A 199 -15.75 4.11 11.70
C THR A 199 -16.02 4.38 13.20
N PRO A 200 -16.24 5.66 13.58
CA PRO A 200 -16.43 6.06 14.97
C PRO A 200 -17.49 5.26 15.72
N GLY A 201 -17.16 4.87 16.95
CA GLY A 201 -18.08 4.16 17.84
C GLY A 201 -18.22 2.67 17.58
N VAL A 202 -17.35 2.06 16.76
CA VAL A 202 -17.33 0.61 16.50
C VAL A 202 -16.53 -0.13 17.57
N SER A 203 -17.11 -1.22 18.08
CA SER A 203 -16.41 -2.27 18.84
C SER A 203 -16.59 -3.61 18.14
N LEU A 204 -15.54 -4.43 18.11
CA LEU A 204 -15.50 -5.71 17.42
C LEU A 204 -15.43 -6.85 18.42
N ARG A 205 -16.13 -7.94 18.12
CA ARG A 205 -16.03 -9.20 18.85
C ARG A 205 -16.09 -10.35 17.85
N MET A 206 -15.26 -11.35 18.06
CA MET A 206 -15.22 -12.55 17.23
C MET A 206 -15.84 -13.72 17.99
N GLU A 207 -16.69 -14.50 17.33
CA GLU A 207 -17.36 -15.66 17.93
C GLU A 207 -17.13 -16.91 17.08
N GLU A 208 -16.55 -17.95 17.67
CA GLU A 208 -16.33 -19.21 16.95
C GLU A 208 -17.61 -20.03 16.87
N TYR A 209 -17.96 -20.49 15.67
CA TYR A 209 -19.14 -21.32 15.45
C TYR A 209 -18.78 -22.81 15.45
N GLY A 210 -18.10 -23.26 16.51
CA GLY A 210 -17.78 -24.67 16.79
C GLY A 210 -17.32 -25.48 15.57
N HIS A 211 -17.97 -26.62 15.32
CA HIS A 211 -17.62 -27.58 14.26
C HIS A 211 -17.92 -27.13 12.81
N SER A 212 -18.47 -25.94 12.59
CA SER A 212 -18.85 -25.49 11.24
C SER A 212 -17.67 -24.97 10.41
N ASN A 213 -16.46 -24.87 10.99
CA ASN A 213 -15.30 -24.20 10.38
C ASN A 213 -15.61 -22.74 9.96
N ARG A 214 -16.44 -22.06 10.76
CA ARG A 214 -16.86 -20.67 10.54
C ARG A 214 -16.62 -19.80 11.78
N ILE A 215 -16.55 -18.51 11.54
CA ILE A 215 -16.37 -17.48 12.57
C ILE A 215 -17.33 -16.30 12.34
N GLY A 216 -17.98 -15.85 13.40
CA GLY A 216 -18.83 -14.67 13.40
C GLY A 216 -18.03 -13.40 13.71
N LEU A 217 -18.33 -12.32 12.96
CA LEU A 217 -17.92 -10.96 13.33
C LEU A 217 -19.13 -10.24 13.92
N MET A 218 -19.03 -9.96 15.21
CA MET A 218 -20.02 -9.26 16.00
C MET A 218 -19.56 -7.82 16.17
N VAL A 219 -20.46 -6.87 15.91
CA VAL A 219 -20.17 -5.43 15.94
C VAL A 219 -21.16 -4.72 16.83
N HIS A 220 -20.63 -3.83 17.66
CA HIS A 220 -21.42 -2.87 18.42
C HIS A 220 -21.14 -1.45 17.89
N GLN A 221 -22.19 -0.65 17.68
CA GLN A 221 -22.08 0.76 17.29
C GLN A 221 -22.64 1.67 18.38
N ALA A 222 -21.88 2.70 18.73
CA ALA A 222 -22.31 3.72 19.68
C ALA A 222 -23.57 4.45 19.16
N GLY A 223 -24.61 4.52 20.00
CA GLY A 223 -25.91 5.09 19.64
C GLY A 223 -27.02 4.06 19.41
N SER A 224 -26.69 2.77 19.32
CA SER A 224 -27.67 1.68 19.43
C SER A 224 -28.27 1.69 20.83
N MET A 225 -29.61 1.57 20.97
CA MET A 225 -30.24 1.43 22.29
C MET A 225 -29.89 0.06 22.89
N GLY A 226 -28.80 -0.01 23.65
CA GLY A 226 -28.37 -1.22 24.38
C GLY A 226 -26.87 -1.51 24.27
N ALA A 227 -26.39 -2.51 25.01
CA ALA A 227 -25.02 -3.04 24.92
C ALA A 227 -24.89 -4.16 23.87
N ASP A 228 -25.88 -4.29 22.99
CA ASP A 228 -26.01 -5.43 22.11
C ASP A 228 -24.98 -5.40 20.99
N TYR A 229 -24.43 -6.58 20.72
CA TYR A 229 -23.60 -6.83 19.54
C TYR A 229 -24.48 -7.45 18.47
N TYR A 230 -24.36 -6.95 17.24
CA TYR A 230 -25.07 -7.47 16.08
C TYR A 230 -24.09 -8.14 15.13
N THR A 231 -24.56 -9.11 14.35
CA THR A 231 -23.73 -9.67 13.27
C THR A 231 -23.37 -8.56 12.28
N ALA A 232 -22.21 -8.67 11.62
CA ALA A 232 -21.79 -7.70 10.59
C ALA A 232 -22.90 -7.43 9.55
N GLN A 233 -23.65 -8.48 9.17
CA GLN A 233 -24.80 -8.40 8.26
C GLN A 233 -25.84 -7.34 8.65
N ASN A 234 -26.00 -7.07 9.95
CA ASN A 234 -27.01 -6.17 10.49
C ASN A 234 -26.49 -4.74 10.75
N VAL A 235 -25.19 -4.47 10.54
CA VAL A 235 -24.53 -3.20 10.89
C VAL A 235 -24.07 -2.38 9.67
N GLY A 236 -23.95 -3.03 8.50
CA GLY A 236 -23.69 -2.38 7.21
C GLY A 236 -22.29 -2.63 6.63
N PHE A 237 -22.10 -2.21 5.37
CA PHE A 237 -20.97 -2.62 4.52
C PHE A 237 -19.59 -2.10 4.96
N GLY A 238 -19.54 -0.93 5.61
CA GLY A 238 -18.27 -0.24 5.90
C GLY A 238 -17.28 -1.09 6.70
N ILE A 239 -17.74 -1.78 7.75
CA ILE A 239 -16.83 -2.54 8.64
C ILE A 239 -16.17 -3.71 7.91
N SER A 240 -16.96 -4.52 7.20
CA SER A 240 -16.45 -5.70 6.48
C SER A 240 -15.55 -5.33 5.31
N TYR A 241 -15.77 -4.19 4.66
CA TYR A 241 -14.91 -3.70 3.58
C TYR A 241 -13.61 -3.07 4.09
N VAL A 242 -13.62 -2.47 5.28
CA VAL A 242 -12.48 -1.74 5.85
C VAL A 242 -11.51 -2.67 6.58
N LEU A 243 -12.04 -3.65 7.32
CA LEU A 243 -11.25 -4.59 8.11
C LEU A 243 -10.09 -5.25 7.32
N PRO A 244 -10.30 -5.85 6.13
CA PRO A 244 -9.21 -6.47 5.37
C PRO A 244 -8.12 -5.48 4.96
N VAL A 245 -8.48 -4.22 4.66
CA VAL A 245 -7.52 -3.18 4.29
C VAL A 245 -6.67 -2.78 5.50
N VAL A 246 -7.30 -2.55 6.65
CA VAL A 246 -6.61 -2.21 7.91
C VAL A 246 -5.67 -3.34 8.33
N LEU A 247 -6.14 -4.59 8.29
CA LEU A 247 -5.33 -5.76 8.60
C LEU A 247 -4.13 -5.87 7.66
N ALA A 248 -4.35 -5.76 6.35
CA ALA A 248 -3.28 -5.86 5.36
C ALA A 248 -2.19 -4.80 5.59
N LEU A 249 -2.57 -3.57 5.98
CA LEU A 249 -1.64 -2.49 6.30
C LEU A 249 -0.89 -2.72 7.62
N LEU A 250 -1.57 -3.17 8.67
CA LEU A 250 -0.96 -3.41 9.98
C LEU A 250 0.00 -4.60 9.97
N LYS A 251 -0.34 -5.68 9.27
CA LYS A 251 0.52 -6.87 9.20
C LYS A 251 1.68 -6.73 8.20
N ALA A 252 1.65 -5.72 7.32
CA ALA A 252 2.61 -5.59 6.23
C ALA A 252 4.05 -5.47 6.75
N LYS A 253 4.93 -6.32 6.22
CA LYS A 253 6.36 -6.36 6.57
C LYS A 253 7.21 -5.66 5.51
N LYS A 254 8.44 -5.30 5.90
CA LYS A 254 9.39 -4.64 5.00
C LYS A 254 9.70 -5.54 3.80
N GLY A 255 9.54 -5.00 2.59
CA GLY A 255 9.83 -5.69 1.33
C GLY A 255 8.61 -6.35 0.68
N GLU A 256 7.51 -6.48 1.41
CA GLU A 256 6.23 -6.98 0.89
C GLU A 256 5.62 -6.01 -0.12
N LEU A 257 4.79 -6.53 -1.01
CA LEU A 257 4.01 -5.73 -1.97
C LEU A 257 2.54 -5.80 -1.59
N LEU A 258 1.94 -4.64 -1.30
CA LEU A 258 0.52 -4.51 -1.03
C LEU A 258 -0.15 -3.70 -2.13
N ILE A 259 -1.17 -4.27 -2.76
CA ILE A 259 -2.04 -3.62 -3.75
C ILE A 259 -3.44 -3.50 -3.16
N LEU A 260 -3.98 -2.29 -3.14
CA LEU A 260 -5.31 -1.99 -2.61
C LEU A 260 -6.16 -1.35 -3.70
N GLU A 261 -7.28 -1.96 -4.06
CA GLU A 261 -8.26 -1.38 -4.98
C GLU A 261 -9.44 -0.76 -4.24
N ASN A 262 -9.74 0.49 -4.58
CA ASN A 262 -10.81 1.30 -4.01
C ASN A 262 -10.90 1.21 -2.47
N PRO A 263 -9.79 1.43 -1.71
CA PRO A 263 -9.82 1.32 -0.24
C PRO A 263 -10.78 2.32 0.43
N GLU A 264 -11.21 3.36 -0.29
CA GLU A 264 -12.16 4.39 0.13
C GLU A 264 -13.65 4.00 -0.04
N ALA A 265 -13.94 2.87 -0.69
CA ALA A 265 -15.31 2.45 -0.98
C ALA A 265 -16.11 2.21 0.32
N HIS A 266 -17.38 2.61 0.30
CA HIS A 266 -18.32 2.49 1.43
C HIS A 266 -17.91 3.24 2.72
N LEU A 267 -16.96 4.17 2.64
CA LEU A 267 -16.56 5.05 3.75
C LEU A 267 -17.16 6.45 3.61
N HIS A 268 -17.52 7.06 4.75
CA HIS A 268 -17.79 8.48 4.82
C HIS A 268 -16.50 9.31 4.64
N PRO A 269 -16.57 10.59 4.21
CA PRO A 269 -15.38 11.40 3.90
C PRO A 269 -14.31 11.45 5.03
N ARG A 270 -14.75 11.50 6.30
CA ARG A 270 -13.82 11.42 7.44
C ARG A 270 -13.08 10.08 7.49
N GLY A 271 -13.79 8.97 7.29
CA GLY A 271 -13.21 7.63 7.23
C GLY A 271 -12.24 7.47 6.06
N GLN A 272 -12.57 8.02 4.89
CA GLN A 272 -11.68 8.04 3.72
C GLN A 272 -10.36 8.76 4.02
N ARG A 273 -10.43 9.92 4.68
CA ARG A 273 -9.23 10.64 5.13
C ARG A 273 -8.38 9.78 6.07
N LYS A 274 -9.00 9.14 7.08
CA LYS A 274 -8.28 8.30 8.05
C LYS A 274 -7.66 7.06 7.40
N MET A 275 -8.36 6.45 6.44
CA MET A 275 -7.81 5.37 5.61
C MET A 275 -6.60 5.85 4.81
N GLY A 276 -6.69 7.02 4.16
CA GLY A 276 -5.57 7.64 3.46
C GLY A 276 -4.37 7.92 4.38
N GLU A 277 -4.62 8.42 5.59
CA GLU A 277 -3.58 8.63 6.62
C GLU A 277 -2.87 7.31 6.97
N LEU A 278 -3.61 6.20 7.15
CA LEU A 278 -3.04 4.88 7.46
C LEU A 278 -2.25 4.29 6.28
N ILE A 279 -2.81 4.31 5.06
CA ILE A 279 -2.12 3.85 3.84
C ILE A 279 -0.81 4.60 3.67
N ALA A 280 -0.85 5.91 3.83
CA ALA A 280 0.31 6.73 3.61
C ALA A 280 1.34 6.54 4.75
N ARG A 281 0.91 6.32 5.99
CA ARG A 281 1.79 5.90 7.10
C ARG A 281 2.60 4.64 6.76
N ALA A 282 2.01 3.67 6.06
CA ALA A 282 2.73 2.47 5.61
C ALA A 282 3.93 2.80 4.70
N ALA A 283 3.86 3.92 3.97
CA ALA A 283 4.93 4.40 3.09
C ALA A 283 6.10 5.10 3.80
N GLN A 284 6.07 5.23 5.13
CA GLN A 284 7.07 5.85 6.02
C GLN A 284 7.39 7.34 5.78
N VAL A 285 7.66 7.74 4.54
CA VAL A 285 7.88 9.12 4.10
C VAL A 285 6.68 9.97 4.47
N TYR A 286 5.47 9.48 4.21
CA TYR A 286 4.27 10.23 4.55
C TYR A 286 4.02 10.29 6.05
N LYS A 287 4.39 9.27 6.84
CA LYS A 287 4.40 9.41 8.31
C LYS A 287 5.25 10.61 8.73
N ARG A 288 6.44 10.77 8.15
CA ARG A 288 7.32 11.92 8.43
C ARG A 288 6.73 13.24 7.93
N LEU A 289 6.09 13.27 6.76
CA LEU A 289 5.41 14.47 6.28
C LEU A 289 4.23 14.84 7.18
N LEU A 290 3.47 13.86 7.69
CA LEU A 290 2.36 14.09 8.61
C LEU A 290 2.86 14.59 9.98
N GLU A 291 3.96 14.04 10.49
CA GLU A 291 4.66 14.55 11.68
C GLU A 291 5.09 16.02 11.47
N LEU A 292 5.68 16.34 10.31
CA LEU A 292 6.06 17.71 9.96
C LEU A 292 4.85 18.65 9.84
N GLN A 293 3.74 18.19 9.24
CA GLN A 293 2.51 18.96 9.16
C GLN A 293 1.97 19.28 10.57
N ARG A 294 1.82 18.27 11.43
CA ARG A 294 1.37 18.43 12.82
C ARG A 294 2.30 19.37 13.60
N ALA A 295 3.62 19.24 13.39
CA ALA A 295 4.60 20.15 13.99
C ALA A 295 4.37 21.60 13.54
N GLY A 296 4.14 21.84 12.24
CA GLY A 296 3.76 23.13 11.68
C GLY A 296 2.51 23.73 12.33
N GLU A 297 1.41 22.99 12.36
CA GLU A 297 0.13 23.40 12.94
C GLU A 297 0.27 23.80 14.43
N SER A 298 1.13 23.09 15.16
CA SER A 298 1.39 23.30 16.59
C SER A 298 2.32 24.47 16.92
N MET A 299 3.02 25.07 15.94
CA MET A 299 4.02 26.11 16.21
C MET A 299 3.40 27.36 16.85
N LYS A 300 4.07 27.88 17.88
CA LYS A 300 3.72 29.14 18.58
C LYS A 300 4.83 30.17 18.45
N GLY A 301 5.21 30.48 17.21
CA GLY A 301 6.24 31.48 16.91
C GLY A 301 7.69 30.97 16.95
N ASN A 302 7.92 29.72 17.40
CA ASN A 302 9.20 29.01 17.31
C ASN A 302 8.99 27.57 16.83
N PHE A 303 10.02 26.98 16.21
CA PHE A 303 10.05 25.57 15.84
C PHE A 303 10.61 24.76 17.02
N ASP A 304 9.78 23.90 17.61
CA ASP A 304 10.23 22.94 18.61
C ASP A 304 10.60 21.63 17.92
N LYS A 305 11.87 21.21 18.01
CA LYS A 305 12.28 19.92 17.43
C LYS A 305 11.70 18.72 18.19
N ASN A 306 11.32 18.89 19.46
CA ASN A 306 10.95 17.77 20.33
C ASN A 306 9.60 17.16 19.94
N VAL A 307 8.79 17.86 19.14
CA VAL A 307 7.56 17.29 18.56
C VAL A 307 7.83 16.34 17.38
N LEU A 308 9.09 16.24 16.93
CA LEU A 308 9.51 15.32 15.87
C LEU A 308 10.46 14.25 16.43
N THR A 309 10.15 12.98 16.17
CA THR A 309 10.91 11.86 16.75
C THR A 309 12.28 11.60 16.10
N LYS A 310 12.50 12.02 14.84
CA LYS A 310 13.74 11.74 14.08
C LYS A 310 14.31 12.94 13.32
N ALA A 311 14.08 14.16 13.83
CA ALA A 311 14.58 15.38 13.21
C ALA A 311 15.88 15.89 13.84
N THR A 312 16.87 16.18 12.99
CA THR A 312 18.17 16.76 13.40
C THR A 312 18.63 17.81 12.38
N PRO A 313 19.39 18.83 12.81
CA PRO A 313 20.05 19.71 11.86
C PRO A 313 21.25 19.01 11.22
N GLU A 314 21.66 19.45 10.03
CA GLU A 314 22.97 19.14 9.46
C GLU A 314 24.09 19.82 10.26
N SER A 315 25.30 19.25 10.18
CA SER A 315 26.46 19.82 10.87
C SER A 315 26.92 21.12 10.21
N GLU A 316 27.52 22.03 11.00
CA GLU A 316 28.07 23.29 10.46
C GLU A 316 29.14 23.04 9.39
N ALA A 317 29.98 22.02 9.56
CA ALA A 317 30.97 21.63 8.57
C ALA A 317 30.33 21.21 7.23
N THR A 318 29.25 20.41 7.29
CA THR A 318 28.45 20.04 6.11
C THR A 318 27.86 21.28 5.44
N LEU A 319 27.20 22.15 6.20
CA LEU A 319 26.52 23.32 5.65
C LEU A 319 27.50 24.35 5.08
N LYS A 320 28.74 24.39 5.58
CA LYS A 320 29.81 25.23 5.01
C LYS A 320 30.36 24.67 3.70
N GLN A 321 30.48 23.34 3.59
CA GLN A 321 31.07 22.68 2.42
C GLN A 321 30.08 22.41 1.29
N TYR A 322 28.83 22.08 1.63
CA TYR A 322 27.77 21.65 0.69
C TYR A 322 26.54 22.55 0.79
N SER A 323 26.74 23.87 0.96
CA SER A 323 25.66 24.84 1.12
C SER A 323 24.72 24.88 -0.09
N GLN A 324 25.27 24.75 -1.30
CA GLN A 324 24.50 24.82 -2.54
C GLN A 324 23.54 23.65 -2.67
N GLU A 325 23.99 22.43 -2.34
CA GLU A 325 23.20 21.20 -2.40
C GLU A 325 22.08 21.16 -1.35
N HIS A 326 22.18 21.98 -0.29
CA HIS A 326 21.17 22.12 0.75
C HIS A 326 20.30 23.37 0.59
N THR A 327 20.49 24.13 -0.49
CA THR A 327 19.73 25.35 -0.77
C THR A 327 18.66 25.07 -1.81
N PHE A 328 17.40 25.34 -1.46
CA PHE A 328 16.25 25.09 -2.32
C PHE A 328 15.41 26.36 -2.49
N GLN A 329 14.66 26.42 -3.59
CA GLN A 329 13.78 27.54 -3.89
C GLN A 329 12.44 27.39 -3.15
N LEU A 330 12.00 28.46 -2.50
CA LEU A 330 10.68 28.61 -1.88
C LEU A 330 9.63 28.98 -2.96
N PRO A 331 8.32 28.80 -2.67
CA PRO A 331 7.26 29.10 -3.64
C PRO A 331 7.19 30.56 -4.12
N ASP A 332 7.75 31.50 -3.36
CA ASP A 332 7.85 32.92 -3.72
C ASP A 332 9.10 33.26 -4.56
N GLY A 333 9.85 32.24 -4.97
CA GLY A 333 11.04 32.36 -5.80
C GLY A 333 12.34 32.64 -5.04
N ARG A 334 12.29 32.91 -3.73
CA ARG A 334 13.50 33.09 -2.89
C ARG A 334 14.18 31.76 -2.65
N THR A 335 15.50 31.75 -2.51
CA THR A 335 16.23 30.56 -2.09
C THR A 335 16.50 30.56 -0.59
N GLN A 336 16.49 29.39 0.01
CA GLN A 336 16.71 29.22 1.43
C GLN A 336 17.55 27.97 1.70
N LEU A 337 18.37 28.01 2.75
CA LEU A 337 19.13 26.85 3.22
C LEU A 337 18.25 25.95 4.10
N PHE A 338 18.11 24.69 3.72
CA PHE A 338 17.31 23.68 4.42
C PHE A 338 18.24 22.87 5.33
N SER A 339 18.52 23.42 6.51
CA SER A 339 19.46 22.84 7.47
C SER A 339 18.87 21.68 8.27
N TRP A 340 17.54 21.55 8.34
CA TRP A 340 16.89 20.48 9.09
C TRP A 340 16.57 19.29 8.20
N HIS A 341 16.69 18.10 8.77
CA HIS A 341 16.22 16.89 8.12
C HIS A 341 15.57 15.94 9.11
N THR A 342 14.55 15.21 8.66
CA THR A 342 14.02 14.05 9.38
C THR A 342 14.35 12.76 8.65
N ARG A 343 14.75 11.74 9.41
CA ARG A 343 15.14 10.42 8.86
C ARG A 343 13.92 9.52 8.73
N TYR A 344 13.80 8.85 7.59
CA TYR A 344 12.91 7.68 7.43
C TYR A 344 13.75 6.46 7.06
N THR A 345 13.34 5.31 7.60
CA THR A 345 14.15 4.08 7.63
C THR A 345 13.30 2.89 7.17
N GLY A 346 13.64 2.27 6.03
CA GLY A 346 12.87 1.20 5.39
C GLY A 346 13.66 0.43 4.33
N GLY A 347 12.99 -0.03 3.25
CA GLY A 347 13.65 -0.61 2.06
C GLY A 347 14.59 0.36 1.35
N TYR A 348 14.30 1.66 1.48
CA TYR A 348 15.11 2.78 1.05
C TYR A 348 15.29 3.74 2.23
N ALA A 349 16.53 3.93 2.70
CA ALA A 349 16.84 4.87 3.78
C ALA A 349 17.06 6.27 3.21
N GLY A 350 16.32 7.26 3.73
CA GLY A 350 16.37 8.62 3.20
C GLY A 350 16.11 9.69 4.24
N ARG A 351 16.12 10.94 3.76
CA ARG A 351 15.92 12.15 4.54
C ARG A 351 14.91 13.04 3.85
N ILE A 352 14.06 13.66 4.65
CA ILE A 352 13.24 14.79 4.24
C ILE A 352 13.93 16.04 4.77
N PHE A 353 14.50 16.85 3.88
CA PHE A 353 15.09 18.14 4.23
C PHE A 353 14.02 19.21 4.21
N PHE A 354 13.96 20.00 5.29
CA PHE A 354 12.89 20.96 5.50
C PHE A 354 13.39 22.28 6.09
N TYR A 355 12.59 23.33 5.89
CA TYR A 355 12.79 24.66 6.44
C TYR A 355 11.50 25.11 7.14
N ALA A 356 11.56 25.28 8.46
CA ALA A 356 10.43 25.72 9.26
C ALA A 356 10.32 27.25 9.28
N VAL A 357 9.12 27.78 9.12
CA VAL A 357 8.79 29.20 9.24
C VAL A 357 7.75 29.38 10.35
N PRO A 358 8.19 29.50 11.62
CA PRO A 358 7.29 29.40 12.77
C PRO A 358 6.24 30.48 12.88
N ARG A 359 6.51 31.67 12.35
CA ARG A 359 5.55 32.79 12.33
C ARG A 359 4.36 32.52 11.41
N GLU A 360 4.58 31.73 10.37
CA GLU A 360 3.58 31.37 9.37
C GLU A 360 2.99 29.98 9.62
N LYS A 361 3.47 29.26 10.65
CA LYS A 361 3.12 27.85 10.93
C LYS A 361 3.35 26.91 9.75
N ASN A 362 4.29 27.28 8.87
CA ASN A 362 4.61 26.54 7.66
C ASN A 362 5.91 25.76 7.84
N ILE A 363 5.97 24.57 7.24
CA ILE A 363 7.21 23.84 7.00
C ILE A 363 7.34 23.61 5.50
N TYR A 364 8.37 24.17 4.89
CA TYR A 364 8.71 23.92 3.49
C TYR A 364 9.54 22.65 3.39
N ILE A 365 9.26 21.83 2.38
CA ILE A 365 10.04 20.64 2.07
C ILE A 365 10.89 20.95 0.84
N GLY A 366 12.21 20.85 0.99
CA GLY A 366 13.16 21.16 -0.08
C GLY A 366 13.55 19.91 -0.86
N TYR A 367 13.66 18.77 -0.17
CA TYR A 367 14.10 17.52 -0.77
C TYR A 367 13.62 16.30 0.02
N ILE A 368 13.24 15.25 -0.70
CA ILE A 368 12.93 13.92 -0.16
C ILE A 368 13.74 12.90 -0.96
N GLY A 369 14.64 12.16 -0.30
CA GLY A 369 15.44 11.15 -0.99
C GLY A 369 16.66 10.70 -0.20
N LYS A 370 17.71 10.24 -0.91
CA LYS A 370 18.97 9.81 -0.28
C LYS A 370 19.58 10.97 0.49
N LYS A 371 20.39 10.66 1.50
CA LYS A 371 21.14 11.68 2.24
C LYS A 371 21.97 12.53 1.26
N LEU A 372 21.77 13.84 1.29
CA LEU A 372 22.56 14.82 0.51
C LEU A 372 24.05 14.75 0.91
N PRO A 373 24.98 15.25 0.07
CA PRO A 373 26.41 15.21 0.36
C PRO A 373 26.76 15.82 1.74
N THR A 374 27.59 15.14 2.53
CA THR A 374 28.01 15.64 3.86
C THR A 374 29.51 15.58 4.03
N ALA A 375 30.06 16.51 4.82
CA ALA A 375 31.46 16.49 5.20
C ALA A 375 31.77 15.17 5.92
N LYS A 376 32.84 14.48 5.51
CA LYS A 376 33.35 13.30 6.21
C LYS A 376 34.30 13.78 7.30
N TYR A 377 34.03 13.42 8.55
CA TYR A 377 35.02 13.52 9.61
C TYR A 377 35.99 12.34 9.40
N HIS A 378 37.23 12.66 9.04
CA HIS A 378 38.32 11.68 8.98
C HIS A 378 38.94 11.48 10.36
#